data_AF-A0A961USJ7-F1
#
_entry.id   AF-A0A961USJ7-F1
#
_cell.length_a   1.000
_cell.length_b   1.000
_cell.length_c   1.000
_cell.angle_alpha   90.00
_cell.angle_beta   90.00
_cell.angle_gamma   90.00
#
_symmetry.space_group_name_H-M   'P 1'
#
loop_
_entity.id
_entity.type
_entity.pdbx_description
1 polymer ?
#
loop_
_entity_poly.entity_id
_entity_poly.type
_entity_poly.pdbx_seq_one_letter_code
_entity_poly.pdbx_strand_id
1 'polypeptide(L)'
;HEQNIILPHVRRADIAAVHAELKKAGLATANIGLISDIIACPGMDYCALATARSIPIAQEIAQRFDELKLEHEVGPLKIKISGCINACGHHHVGHIGILGLDRAGVENYQITLGGDGTETATIGERAGPGFSADEIVPAVERLVMAYLNLREGSDETFLQAYRRLGLSPFREALYPQEMQSHAA
;
A
#
# COMPACT_ATOMS: atom_id res chain seq x y z
N HIS A 1 2.43 13.62 4.99
CA HIS A 1 1.09 13.70 5.57
C HIS A 1 0.57 12.28 5.69
N GLU A 2 0.25 11.85 6.90
CA GLU A 2 -0.37 10.55 7.20
C GLU A 2 -1.83 10.84 7.54
N GLN A 3 -2.79 10.04 7.06
CA GLN A 3 -4.24 10.25 7.29
C GLN A 3 -4.67 9.83 8.71
N ASN A 4 -3.78 10.04 9.70
CA ASN A 4 -3.88 9.58 11.07
C ASN A 4 -4.22 10.72 12.04
N ILE A 5 -4.78 10.35 13.19
CA ILE A 5 -5.12 11.26 14.29
C ILE A 5 -4.06 11.16 15.38
N ILE A 6 -3.60 12.31 15.87
CA ILE A 6 -2.71 12.39 17.04
C ILE A 6 -3.52 12.99 18.19
N LEU A 7 -3.43 12.36 19.37
CA LEU A 7 -3.94 12.90 20.63
C LEU A 7 -2.77 13.52 21.41
N PRO A 8 -2.45 14.81 21.24
CA PRO A 8 -1.32 15.42 21.92
C PRO A 8 -1.64 15.68 23.40
N HIS A 9 -0.59 15.84 24.21
CA HIS A 9 -0.70 16.27 25.61
C HIS A 9 -1.48 15.35 26.56
N VAL A 10 -1.59 14.05 26.23
CA VAL A 10 -2.11 13.04 27.17
C VAL A 10 -1.15 12.93 28.36
N ARG A 11 -1.65 13.11 29.59
CA ARG A 11 -0.84 12.91 30.80
C ARG A 11 -0.36 11.46 30.85
N ARG A 12 0.91 11.24 31.21
CA ARG A 12 1.51 9.89 31.24
C ARG A 12 0.70 8.87 32.06
N ALA A 13 0.08 9.31 33.15
CA ALA A 13 -0.76 8.46 34.00
C ALA A 13 -2.07 8.01 33.32
N ASP A 14 -2.56 8.76 32.32
CA ASP A 14 -3.84 8.51 31.66
C ASP A 14 -3.70 7.61 30.41
N ILE A 15 -2.47 7.31 29.97
CA ILE A 15 -2.20 6.56 28.71
C ILE A 15 -2.91 5.20 28.70
N ALA A 16 -2.83 4.43 29.79
CA ALA A 16 -3.44 3.10 29.86
C ALA A 16 -4.97 3.17 29.75
N ALA A 17 -5.59 4.17 30.38
CA ALA A 17 -7.04 4.38 30.33
C ALA A 17 -7.49 4.79 28.92
N VAL A 18 -6.80 5.74 28.30
CA VAL A 18 -7.10 6.18 26.92
C VAL A 18 -6.98 5.02 25.94
N HIS A 19 -5.88 4.25 26.01
CA HIS A 19 -5.67 3.09 25.15
C HIS A 19 -6.77 2.02 25.34
N ALA A 20 -7.21 1.78 26.58
CA ALA A 20 -8.29 0.82 26.85
C ALA A 20 -9.62 1.23 26.19
N GLU A 21 -9.97 2.52 26.22
CA GLU A 21 -11.17 3.04 25.55
C GLU A 21 -11.04 2.99 24.02
N LEU A 22 -9.88 3.35 23.47
CA LEU A 22 -9.61 3.21 22.03
C LEU A 22 -9.73 1.75 21.57
N LYS A 23 -9.25 0.80 22.39
CA LYS A 23 -9.35 -0.62 22.08
C LYS A 23 -10.80 -1.09 22.02
N LYS A 24 -11.66 -0.64 22.96
CA LYS A 24 -13.10 -0.93 22.94
C LYS A 24 -13.79 -0.33 21.70
N ALA A 25 -13.33 0.83 21.24
CA ALA A 25 -13.84 1.51 20.05
C ALA A 25 -13.26 0.97 18.73
N GLY A 26 -12.33 0.01 18.75
CA GLY A 26 -11.66 -0.49 17.53
C GLY A 26 -10.66 0.49 16.91
N LEU A 27 -10.14 1.45 17.68
CA LEU A 27 -9.23 2.53 17.24
C LEU A 27 -7.80 2.40 17.80
N ALA A 28 -7.44 1.22 18.34
CA ALA A 28 -6.14 0.98 18.97
C ALA A 28 -5.23 0.06 18.13
N THR A 29 -5.37 0.07 16.82
CA THR A 29 -4.50 -0.70 15.91
C THR A 29 -3.07 -0.15 15.97
N ALA A 30 -2.08 -1.01 16.19
CA ALA A 30 -0.68 -0.65 16.38
C ALA A 30 0.11 -0.74 15.07
N ASN A 31 -0.37 -0.08 14.00
CA ASN A 31 0.12 -0.25 12.64
C ASN A 31 0.85 0.97 12.05
N ILE A 32 1.08 2.04 12.81
CA ILE A 32 1.70 3.28 12.28
C ILE A 32 2.99 2.98 11.52
N GLY A 33 3.03 3.37 10.24
CA GLY A 33 4.15 3.15 9.33
C GLY A 33 4.29 1.73 8.77
N LEU A 34 3.36 0.83 9.08
CA LEU A 34 3.31 -0.55 8.59
C LEU A 34 2.35 -0.67 7.39
N ILE A 35 2.31 -1.87 6.81
CA ILE A 35 1.61 -2.10 5.53
C ILE A 35 0.11 -1.78 5.56
N SER A 36 -0.58 -1.91 6.70
CA SER A 36 -1.98 -1.54 6.83
C SER A 36 -2.23 -0.05 7.14
N ASP A 37 -1.19 0.76 7.39
CA ASP A 37 -1.27 2.23 7.53
C ASP A 37 -1.29 2.89 6.14
N ILE A 38 -2.38 2.63 5.40
CA ILE A 38 -2.52 2.98 3.99
C ILE A 38 -3.13 4.38 3.85
N ILE A 39 -2.52 5.19 2.98
CA ILE A 39 -3.14 6.43 2.51
C ILE A 39 -3.98 6.12 1.28
N ALA A 40 -5.27 6.45 1.31
CA ALA A 40 -6.17 6.34 0.17
C ALA A 40 -6.97 7.64 -0.03
N CYS A 41 -7.17 8.05 -1.27
CA CYS A 41 -8.17 9.08 -1.55
C CYS A 41 -9.58 8.48 -1.52
N PRO A 42 -10.65 9.30 -1.50
CA PRO A 42 -12.01 8.77 -1.39
C PRO A 42 -12.47 7.89 -2.56
N GLY A 43 -11.83 7.98 -3.73
CA GLY A 43 -12.16 7.18 -4.91
C GLY A 43 -13.59 7.40 -5.41
N MET A 44 -14.09 6.50 -6.27
CA MET A 44 -15.46 6.57 -6.81
C MET A 44 -16.55 6.42 -5.74
N ASP A 45 -16.19 6.02 -4.52
CA ASP A 45 -17.15 5.94 -3.41
C ASP A 45 -17.72 7.34 -3.06
N TYR A 46 -16.90 8.40 -3.19
CA TYR A 46 -17.31 9.76 -2.79
C TYR A 46 -16.80 10.90 -3.69
N CYS A 47 -15.95 10.63 -4.68
CA CYS A 47 -15.35 11.64 -5.54
C CYS A 47 -15.88 11.55 -6.98
N ALA A 48 -16.51 12.63 -7.45
CA ALA A 48 -17.03 12.73 -8.82
C ALA A 48 -15.94 12.81 -9.91
N LEU A 49 -14.66 12.99 -9.52
CA LEU A 49 -13.51 13.02 -10.43
C LEU A 49 -12.76 11.68 -10.48
N ALA A 50 -13.15 10.70 -9.66
CA ALA A 50 -12.46 9.43 -9.60
C ALA A 50 -12.81 8.54 -10.79
N THR A 51 -11.86 7.71 -11.19
CA THR A 51 -12.00 6.69 -12.25
C THR A 51 -11.97 5.27 -11.70
N ALA A 52 -11.59 5.09 -10.43
CA ALA A 52 -11.67 3.83 -9.70
C ALA A 52 -11.95 4.07 -8.20
N ARG A 53 -12.41 3.03 -7.51
CA ARG A 53 -12.53 2.99 -6.04
C ARG A 53 -11.15 2.88 -5.41
N SER A 54 -11.02 3.30 -4.15
CA SER A 54 -9.73 3.31 -3.45
C SER A 54 -9.85 2.88 -1.99
N ILE A 55 -10.94 3.26 -1.30
CA ILE A 55 -11.17 2.86 0.09
C ILE A 55 -11.33 1.33 0.21
N PRO A 56 -12.17 0.66 -0.61
CA PRO A 56 -12.30 -0.81 -0.54
C PRO A 56 -10.98 -1.53 -0.77
N ILE A 57 -10.20 -1.12 -1.77
CA ILE A 57 -8.88 -1.71 -2.05
C ILE A 57 -7.92 -1.55 -0.87
N ALA A 58 -7.88 -0.36 -0.25
CA ALA A 58 -7.06 -0.15 0.94
C ALA A 58 -7.49 -1.06 2.11
N GLN A 59 -8.79 -1.17 2.34
CA GLN A 59 -9.35 -2.02 3.40
C GLN A 59 -9.07 -3.50 3.17
N GLU A 60 -9.22 -3.98 1.93
CA GLU A 60 -8.95 -5.38 1.56
C GLU A 60 -7.47 -5.72 1.69
N ILE A 61 -6.55 -4.82 1.30
CA ILE A 61 -5.11 -5.01 1.54
C ILE A 61 -4.83 -5.06 3.04
N ALA A 62 -5.34 -4.10 3.83
CA ALA A 62 -5.13 -4.06 5.27
C ALA A 62 -5.64 -5.34 5.96
N GLN A 63 -6.85 -5.78 5.60
CA GLN A 63 -7.43 -7.02 6.11
C GLN A 63 -6.60 -8.25 5.71
N ARG A 64 -6.16 -8.32 4.45
CA ARG A 64 -5.35 -9.44 3.96
C ARG A 64 -4.06 -9.61 4.76
N PHE A 65 -3.36 -8.51 5.06
CA PHE A 65 -2.12 -8.58 5.84
C PHE A 65 -2.33 -8.79 7.34
N ASP A 66 -3.47 -8.37 7.89
CA ASP A 66 -3.87 -8.80 9.24
C ASP A 66 -4.14 -10.31 9.30
N GLU A 67 -4.87 -10.87 8.33
CA GLU A 67 -5.16 -12.32 8.25
C GLU A 67 -3.89 -13.16 8.13
N LEU A 68 -2.92 -12.71 7.31
CA LEU A 68 -1.63 -13.38 7.12
C LEU A 68 -0.71 -13.27 8.34
N LYS A 69 -0.97 -12.34 9.27
CA LYS A 69 -0.11 -12.03 10.43
C LYS A 69 1.33 -11.69 10.05
N LEU A 70 1.53 -11.08 8.87
CA LEU A 70 2.83 -10.74 8.32
C LEU A 70 3.23 -9.27 8.54
N GLU A 71 2.31 -8.40 8.97
CA GLU A 71 2.55 -6.96 9.06
C GLU A 71 3.86 -6.57 9.76
N HIS A 72 4.14 -7.15 10.94
CA HIS A 72 5.38 -6.86 11.66
C HIS A 72 6.61 -7.51 11.04
N GLU A 73 6.45 -8.62 10.32
CA GLU A 73 7.54 -9.26 9.58
C GLU A 73 7.92 -8.44 8.35
N VAL A 74 6.95 -7.84 7.67
CA VAL A 74 7.16 -6.90 6.56
C VAL A 74 7.90 -5.65 7.03
N GLY A 75 7.63 -5.19 8.24
CA GLY A 75 8.24 -3.98 8.77
C GLY A 75 7.73 -2.71 8.07
N PRO A 76 8.51 -1.61 8.11
CA PRO A 76 8.05 -0.32 7.58
C PRO A 76 7.80 -0.36 6.07
N LEU A 77 6.55 -0.10 5.66
CA LEU A 77 6.12 -0.13 4.26
C LEU A 77 4.93 0.81 4.03
N LYS A 78 5.08 1.78 3.14
CA LYS A 78 4.02 2.76 2.83
C LYS A 78 3.32 2.43 1.51
N ILE A 79 2.04 2.07 1.59
CA ILE A 79 1.16 1.93 0.43
C ILE A 79 0.34 3.22 0.26
N LYS A 80 0.26 3.72 -0.97
CA LYS A 80 -0.47 4.95 -1.29
C LYS A 80 -1.36 4.75 -2.51
N ILE A 81 -2.66 5.03 -2.36
CA ILE A 81 -3.67 4.71 -3.36
C ILE A 81 -4.39 5.99 -3.81
N SER A 82 -4.52 6.17 -5.12
CA SER A 82 -5.37 7.22 -5.70
C SER A 82 -6.29 6.65 -6.77
N GLY A 83 -7.58 6.96 -6.70
CA GLY A 83 -8.59 6.50 -7.64
C GLY A 83 -8.59 7.23 -9.00
N CYS A 84 -7.69 8.21 -9.19
CA CYS A 84 -7.45 8.86 -10.48
C CYS A 84 -6.09 9.58 -10.49
N ILE A 85 -5.75 10.16 -11.64
CA ILE A 85 -4.47 10.84 -11.92
C ILE A 85 -4.19 12.07 -11.05
N ASN A 86 -5.20 12.62 -10.37
CA ASN A 86 -5.03 13.81 -9.52
C ASN A 86 -4.19 13.54 -8.26
N ALA A 87 -3.89 12.27 -7.97
CA ALA A 87 -2.91 11.85 -6.96
C ALA A 87 -3.17 12.39 -5.54
N CYS A 88 -4.42 12.55 -5.11
CA CYS A 88 -4.76 13.02 -3.76
C CYS A 88 -4.21 12.11 -2.64
N GLY A 89 -4.03 10.82 -2.92
CA GLY A 89 -3.37 9.87 -2.01
C GLY A 89 -1.84 9.86 -2.13
N HIS A 90 -1.26 10.66 -3.03
CA HIS A 90 0.16 10.74 -3.33
C HIS A 90 0.80 9.39 -3.76
N HIS A 91 0.10 8.62 -4.60
CA HIS A 91 0.55 7.29 -5.05
C HIS A 91 1.96 7.30 -5.67
N HIS A 92 2.37 8.37 -6.35
CA HIS A 92 3.71 8.51 -6.93
C HIS A 92 4.87 8.39 -5.92
N VAL A 93 4.63 8.67 -4.64
CA VAL A 93 5.65 8.64 -3.58
C VAL A 93 5.33 7.60 -2.50
N GLY A 94 4.48 6.61 -2.82
CA GLY A 94 4.35 5.40 -2.03
C GLY A 94 5.50 4.44 -2.36
N HIS A 95 5.97 3.69 -1.36
CA HIS A 95 6.90 2.58 -1.63
C HIS A 95 6.26 1.62 -2.63
N ILE A 96 4.96 1.39 -2.43
CA ILE A 96 4.03 0.81 -3.40
C ILE A 96 2.93 1.86 -3.65
N GLY A 97 2.92 2.43 -4.85
CA GLY A 97 1.87 3.32 -5.33
C GLY A 97 0.84 2.55 -6.13
N ILE A 98 -0.44 2.85 -5.92
CA ILE A 98 -1.56 2.26 -6.68
C ILE A 98 -2.37 3.41 -7.31
N LEU A 99 -2.43 3.43 -8.63
CA LEU A 99 -3.22 4.36 -9.43
C LEU A 99 -4.41 3.63 -10.05
N GLY A 100 -5.61 4.02 -9.64
CA GLY A 100 -6.86 3.62 -10.26
C GLY A 100 -7.11 4.38 -11.56
N LEU A 101 -7.51 3.65 -12.59
CA LEU A 101 -7.79 4.12 -13.95
C LEU A 101 -9.08 3.47 -14.45
N ASP A 102 -9.76 4.15 -15.36
CA ASP A 102 -10.81 3.52 -16.17
C ASP A 102 -10.18 2.95 -17.45
N ARG A 103 -10.47 1.69 -17.75
CA ARG A 103 -10.17 1.07 -19.04
C ARG A 103 -11.46 0.50 -19.62
N ALA A 104 -12.05 1.25 -20.55
CA ALA A 104 -13.28 0.86 -21.25
C ALA A 104 -14.44 0.56 -20.29
N GLY A 105 -14.62 1.40 -19.26
CA GLY A 105 -15.69 1.26 -18.27
C GLY A 105 -15.39 0.25 -17.16
N VAL A 106 -14.16 -0.27 -17.08
CA VAL A 106 -13.72 -1.23 -16.06
C VAL A 106 -12.58 -0.64 -15.25
N GLU A 107 -12.67 -0.77 -13.92
CA GLU A 107 -11.63 -0.34 -12.99
C GLU A 107 -10.33 -1.11 -13.22
N ASN A 108 -9.22 -0.39 -13.35
CA ASN A 108 -7.88 -0.94 -13.53
C ASN A 108 -6.87 -0.25 -12.62
N TYR A 109 -6.01 -1.02 -11.95
CA TYR A 109 -5.10 -0.55 -10.91
C TYR A 109 -3.65 -0.73 -11.34
N GLN A 110 -2.97 0.37 -11.63
CA GLN A 110 -1.56 0.37 -11.99
C GLN A 110 -0.68 0.49 -10.75
N ILE A 111 0.34 -0.37 -10.65
CA ILE A 111 1.33 -0.32 -9.57
C ILE A 111 2.58 0.47 -10.00
N THR A 112 3.06 1.34 -9.12
CA THR A 112 4.39 1.97 -9.16
C THR A 112 5.21 1.57 -7.94
N LEU A 113 6.53 1.38 -8.08
CA LEU A 113 7.40 0.89 -7.02
C LEU A 113 8.58 1.83 -6.76
N GLY A 114 9.04 1.89 -5.50
CA GLY A 114 10.23 2.63 -5.11
C GLY A 114 10.04 4.13 -4.87
N GLY A 115 8.79 4.59 -4.82
CA GLY A 115 8.48 5.97 -4.50
C GLY A 115 8.82 6.28 -3.04
N ASP A 116 9.30 7.51 -2.79
CA ASP A 116 9.72 7.97 -1.48
C ASP A 116 9.39 9.47 -1.35
N GLY A 117 8.68 9.84 -0.28
CA GLY A 117 8.28 11.22 0.01
C GLY A 117 9.10 11.90 1.11
N THR A 118 10.19 11.27 1.55
CA THR A 118 11.14 11.80 2.55
C THR A 118 12.16 12.74 1.92
N GLU A 119 13.22 13.08 2.64
CA GLU A 119 14.36 13.85 2.16
C GLU A 119 15.08 13.21 0.95
N THR A 120 14.97 11.89 0.76
CA THR A 120 15.48 11.18 -0.44
C THR A 120 14.40 11.02 -1.52
N ALA A 121 13.63 12.08 -1.73
CA ALA A 121 12.43 12.08 -2.57
C ALA A 121 12.66 11.44 -3.94
N THR A 122 11.84 10.44 -4.27
CA THR A 122 11.91 9.69 -5.52
C THR A 122 10.49 9.38 -5.99
N ILE A 123 10.22 9.50 -7.30
CA ILE A 123 8.95 9.06 -7.89
C ILE A 123 9.05 7.58 -8.21
N GLY A 124 8.01 6.82 -7.86
CA GLY A 124 7.95 5.39 -8.13
C GLY A 124 7.94 5.07 -9.63
N GLU A 125 8.59 3.97 -9.99
CA GLU A 125 8.67 3.46 -11.35
C GLU A 125 7.47 2.54 -11.64
N ARG A 126 6.84 2.70 -12.81
CA ARG A 126 5.71 1.88 -13.22
C ARG A 126 6.13 0.42 -13.39
N ALA A 127 5.49 -0.49 -12.66
CA ALA A 127 5.86 -1.90 -12.66
C ALA A 127 5.38 -2.67 -13.91
N GLY A 128 4.28 -2.25 -14.54
CA GLY A 128 3.75 -2.91 -15.74
C GLY A 128 2.29 -2.56 -16.07
N PRO A 129 1.55 -3.48 -16.73
CA PRO A 129 0.09 -3.40 -16.89
C PRO A 129 -0.65 -3.19 -15.55
N GLY A 130 -1.89 -2.72 -15.59
CA GLY A 130 -2.68 -2.63 -14.36
C GLY A 130 -3.49 -3.90 -14.13
N PHE A 131 -3.89 -4.13 -12.88
CA PHE A 131 -4.68 -5.26 -12.42
C PHE A 131 -6.17 -4.90 -12.35
N SER A 132 -7.07 -5.87 -12.45
CA SER A 132 -8.46 -5.66 -12.05
C SER A 132 -8.60 -5.48 -10.53
N ALA A 133 -9.79 -5.10 -10.06
CA ALA A 133 -10.10 -5.00 -8.64
C ALA A 133 -9.88 -6.33 -7.89
N ASP A 134 -10.16 -7.47 -8.52
CA ASP A 134 -10.02 -8.77 -7.89
C ASP A 134 -8.56 -9.27 -7.87
N GLU A 135 -7.71 -8.72 -8.74
CA GLU A 135 -6.31 -9.15 -8.89
C GLU A 135 -5.32 -8.29 -8.11
N ILE A 136 -5.66 -7.04 -7.77
CA ILE A 136 -4.72 -6.10 -7.15
C ILE A 136 -4.28 -6.55 -5.76
N VAL A 137 -5.18 -7.09 -4.94
CA VAL A 137 -4.84 -7.58 -3.59
C VAL A 137 -3.89 -8.79 -3.67
N PRO A 138 -4.19 -9.85 -4.46
CA PRO A 138 -3.23 -10.94 -4.71
C PRO A 138 -1.89 -10.46 -5.30
N ALA A 139 -1.89 -9.43 -6.15
CA ALA A 139 -0.66 -8.87 -6.72
C ALA A 139 0.22 -8.20 -5.66
N VAL A 140 -0.36 -7.40 -4.76
CA VAL A 140 0.37 -6.80 -3.63
C VAL A 140 0.92 -7.88 -2.70
N GLU A 141 0.16 -8.94 -2.43
CA GLU A 141 0.65 -10.06 -1.64
C GLU A 141 1.88 -10.72 -2.29
N ARG A 142 1.81 -11.09 -3.58
CA ARG A 142 2.96 -11.67 -4.29
C ARG A 142 4.19 -10.76 -4.24
N LEU A 143 3.98 -9.46 -4.43
CA LEU A 143 5.03 -8.46 -4.37
C LEU A 143 5.71 -8.41 -2.99
N VAL A 144 4.93 -8.43 -1.91
CA VAL A 144 5.45 -8.40 -0.54
C VAL A 144 6.15 -9.71 -0.19
N MET A 145 5.60 -10.85 -0.61
CA MET A 145 6.25 -12.15 -0.42
C MET A 145 7.58 -12.23 -1.18
N ALA A 146 7.66 -11.67 -2.40
CA ALA A 146 8.92 -11.56 -3.11
C ALA A 146 9.94 -10.69 -2.36
N TYR A 147 9.51 -9.54 -1.82
CA TYR A 147 10.37 -8.73 -0.95
C TYR A 147 10.90 -9.54 0.25
N LEU A 148 10.03 -10.23 0.99
CA LEU A 148 10.42 -11.02 2.15
C LEU A 148 11.40 -12.15 1.81
N ASN A 149 11.28 -12.75 0.62
CA ASN A 149 12.17 -13.80 0.14
C ASN A 149 13.53 -13.28 -0.36
N LEU A 150 13.58 -12.04 -0.84
CA LEU A 150 14.76 -11.43 -1.48
C LEU A 150 15.57 -10.52 -0.55
N ARG A 151 15.00 -10.14 0.60
CA ARG A 151 15.70 -9.33 1.60
C ARG A 151 16.85 -10.12 2.24
N GLU A 152 17.97 -9.46 2.49
CA GLU A 152 19.16 -10.07 3.09
C GLU A 152 19.02 -10.30 4.60
N GLY A 153 18.08 -9.59 5.24
CA GLY A 153 17.80 -9.69 6.68
C GLY A 153 16.48 -9.02 7.05
N SER A 154 16.02 -9.26 8.28
CA SER A 154 14.77 -8.66 8.80
C SER A 154 14.85 -7.14 9.00
N ASP A 155 16.07 -6.59 9.02
CA ASP A 155 16.36 -5.16 9.11
C ASP A 155 16.37 -4.43 7.76
N GLU A 156 16.46 -5.17 6.65
CA GLU A 156 16.38 -4.57 5.31
C GLU A 156 14.92 -4.27 4.94
N THR A 157 14.58 -2.98 4.85
CA THR A 157 13.25 -2.50 4.44
C THR A 157 12.97 -2.75 2.96
N PHE A 158 11.69 -2.70 2.58
CA PHE A 158 11.28 -2.83 1.18
C PHE A 158 12.03 -1.87 0.24
N LEU A 159 12.18 -0.59 0.61
CA LEU A 159 12.87 0.38 -0.24
C LEU A 159 14.36 0.07 -0.39
N GLN A 160 15.03 -0.42 0.66
CA GLN A 160 16.44 -0.82 0.57
C GLN A 160 16.60 -2.01 -0.38
N ALA A 161 15.77 -3.05 -0.22
CA ALA A 161 15.76 -4.20 -1.11
C ALA A 161 15.44 -3.78 -2.57
N TYR A 162 14.46 -2.91 -2.78
CA TYR A 162 14.11 -2.38 -4.10
C TYR A 162 15.27 -1.62 -4.75
N ARG A 163 15.94 -0.75 -4.00
CA ARG A 163 17.09 0.03 -4.49
C ARG A 163 18.29 -0.85 -4.83
N ARG A 164 18.51 -1.93 -4.08
CA ARG A 164 19.60 -2.90 -4.30
C ARG A 164 19.34 -3.79 -5.51
N LEU A 165 18.13 -4.32 -5.63
CA LEU A 165 17.77 -5.34 -6.63
C LEU A 165 17.22 -4.76 -7.94
N GLY A 166 16.71 -3.52 -7.91
CA GLY A 166 16.00 -2.91 -9.02
C GLY A 166 14.63 -3.54 -9.28
N LEU A 167 13.96 -3.11 -10.36
CA LEU A 167 12.57 -3.47 -10.65
C LEU A 167 12.36 -4.94 -11.06
N SER A 168 13.34 -5.58 -11.71
CA SER A 168 13.16 -6.89 -12.38
C SER A 168 12.52 -7.97 -11.50
N PRO A 169 13.05 -8.31 -10.31
CA PRO A 169 12.49 -9.39 -9.51
C PRO A 169 11.07 -9.09 -9.00
N PHE A 170 10.78 -7.83 -8.70
CA PHE A 170 9.44 -7.41 -8.27
C PHE A 170 8.44 -7.45 -9.43
N ARG A 171 8.89 -7.12 -10.65
CA ARG A 171 8.07 -7.24 -11.85
C ARG A 171 7.76 -8.70 -12.15
N GLU A 172 8.72 -9.60 -12.03
CA GLU A 172 8.52 -11.04 -12.21
C GLU A 172 7.50 -11.60 -11.20
N ALA A 173 7.54 -11.16 -9.94
CA ALA A 173 6.56 -11.55 -8.93
C ALA A 173 5.14 -11.05 -9.23
N LEU A 174 5.03 -9.85 -9.81
CA LEU A 174 3.74 -9.27 -10.19
C LEU A 174 3.10 -9.99 -11.39
N TYR A 175 3.90 -10.43 -12.37
CA TYR A 175 3.45 -11.03 -13.63
C TYR A 175 4.09 -12.42 -13.89
N PRO A 176 3.72 -13.46 -13.12
CA PRO A 176 4.18 -14.82 -13.37
C PRO A 176 3.77 -15.29 -14.78
N GLN A 177 4.55 -16.19 -15.38
CA GLN A 177 4.44 -16.57 -16.80
C GLN A 177 3.04 -17.07 -17.22
N GLU A 178 2.24 -17.63 -16.31
CA GLU A 178 0.87 -18.07 -16.57
C GLU A 178 -0.12 -16.90 -16.81
N MET A 179 0.21 -15.68 -16.37
CA MET A 179 -0.62 -14.48 -16.54
C MET A 179 -0.30 -13.69 -17.84
N GLN A 180 0.84 -13.96 -18.47
CA GLN A 180 1.25 -13.26 -19.69
C GLN A 180 0.44 -13.69 -20.93
N SER A 181 -0.22 -14.85 -20.88
CA SER A 181 -1.06 -15.38 -21.96
C SER A 181 -2.42 -14.67 -22.10
N HIS A 182 -2.87 -13.95 -21.07
CA HIS A 182 -4.19 -13.30 -21.01
C HIS A 182 -4.14 -11.77 -21.18
N ALA A 183 -2.94 -11.18 -21.29
CA ALA A 183 -2.73 -9.74 -21.38
C ALA A 183 -2.52 -9.21 -22.83
N ALA A 184 -2.78 -10.04 -23.85
CA ALA A 184 -2.62 -9.74 -25.27
C ALA A 184 -3.95 -9.51 -25.97
#